data_AF-A0A7V8YK38-F1
#
_entry.id   AF-A0A7V8YK38-F1
#
_cell.length_a   1.000
_cell.length_b   1.000
_cell.length_c   1.000
_cell.angle_alpha   90.00
_cell.angle_beta   90.00
_cell.angle_gamma   90.00
#
_symmetry.space_group_name_H-M   'P 1'
#
loop_
_entity.id
_entity.type
_entity.pdbx_description
1 polymer ?
#
loop_
_entity_poly.entity_id
_entity_poly.type
_entity_poly.pdbx_seq_one_letter_code
_entity_poly.pdbx_strand_id
1 'polypeptide(L)'
;MSDELRLARAYLAVVAEPPAPALVEFVARVGVLEAAERVRRGAAPASATAVTEARRDQRRGTSDLRAAEALGARLVIPEDDEWPSAAFLAFDYCGCEHLAPPLA
;
A
#
# COMPACT_ATOMS: atom_id res chain seq x y z
N MET A 1 -16.56 1.68 4.28
CA MET A 1 -15.52 1.19 3.32
C MET A 1 -15.45 -0.32 3.37
N SER A 2 -14.99 -0.98 2.29
CA SER A 2 -14.95 -2.45 2.22
C SER A 2 -13.67 -3.04 2.83
N ASP A 3 -13.79 -4.20 3.46
CA ASP A 3 -12.65 -5.00 3.97
C ASP A 3 -11.64 -5.36 2.88
N GLU A 4 -12.11 -5.46 1.63
CA GLU A 4 -11.30 -5.77 0.46
C GLU A 4 -10.24 -4.69 0.17
N LEU A 5 -10.59 -3.41 0.30
CA LEU A 5 -9.64 -2.31 0.15
C LEU A 5 -8.55 -2.39 1.22
N ARG A 6 -8.94 -2.67 2.46
CA ARG A 6 -8.01 -2.77 3.58
C ARG A 6 -7.07 -3.97 3.44
N LEU A 7 -7.57 -5.10 2.96
CA LEU A 7 -6.75 -6.27 2.62
C LEU A 7 -5.76 -5.96 1.50
N ALA A 8 -6.18 -5.26 0.45
CA ALA A 8 -5.30 -4.86 -0.64
C ALA A 8 -4.20 -3.90 -0.16
N ARG A 9 -4.57 -2.90 0.67
CA ARG A 9 -3.65 -1.95 1.30
C ARG A 9 -2.62 -2.65 2.20
N ALA A 10 -3.09 -3.55 3.09
CA ALA A 10 -2.22 -4.33 3.96
C ALA A 10 -1.26 -5.23 3.16
N TYR A 11 -1.75 -5.87 2.09
CA TYR A 11 -0.91 -6.65 1.19
C TYR A 11 0.19 -5.79 0.57
N LEU A 12 -0.17 -4.65 -0.04
CA LEU A 12 0.79 -3.77 -0.71
C LEU A 12 1.82 -3.18 0.27
N ALA A 13 1.41 -2.82 1.49
CA ALA A 13 2.30 -2.33 2.54
C ALA A 13 3.31 -3.40 3.00
N VAL A 14 2.93 -4.67 3.00
CA VAL A 14 3.82 -5.79 3.38
C VAL A 14 4.82 -6.13 2.27
N VAL A 15 4.41 -6.08 1.00
CA VAL A 15 5.27 -6.52 -0.11
C VAL A 15 6.24 -5.46 -0.61
N ALA A 16 5.96 -4.19 -0.37
CA ALA A 16 6.84 -3.09 -0.78
C ALA A 16 7.96 -2.86 0.25
N GLU A 17 9.16 -2.48 -0.21
CA GLU A 17 10.15 -1.79 0.64
C GLU A 17 9.90 -0.28 0.59
N PRO A 18 9.54 0.38 1.71
CA PRO A 18 9.38 1.83 1.72
C PRO A 18 10.73 2.56 1.62
N PRO A 19 10.76 3.74 0.99
CA PRO A 19 9.67 4.37 0.25
C PRO A 19 9.43 3.69 -1.11
N ALA A 20 8.16 3.61 -1.54
CA ALA A 20 7.75 2.92 -2.77
C ALA A 20 6.98 3.84 -3.74
N PRO A 21 7.56 4.97 -4.20
CA PRO A 21 6.85 5.97 -5.02
C PRO A 21 6.26 5.39 -6.31
N ALA A 22 7.00 4.50 -7.00
CA ALA A 22 6.51 3.84 -8.20
C ALA A 22 5.26 2.99 -7.95
N LEU A 23 5.16 2.36 -6.78
CA LEU A 23 3.98 1.59 -6.40
C LEU A 23 2.82 2.51 -5.99
N VAL A 24 3.11 3.61 -5.28
CA VAL A 24 2.10 4.63 -4.92
C VAL A 24 1.48 5.23 -6.19
N GLU A 25 2.30 5.62 -7.17
CA GLU A 25 1.83 6.15 -8.45
C GLU A 25 1.01 5.10 -9.22
N PHE A 26 1.48 3.85 -9.23
CA PHE A 26 0.76 2.75 -9.87
C PHE A 26 -0.63 2.55 -9.23
N VAL A 27 -0.72 2.53 -7.89
CA VAL A 27 -1.98 2.46 -7.15
C VAL A 27 -2.89 3.64 -7.49
N ALA A 28 -2.35 4.86 -7.55
CA ALA A 28 -3.13 6.05 -7.93
C ALA A 28 -3.71 5.94 -9.35
N ARG A 29 -3.00 5.27 -10.26
CA ARG A 29 -3.41 5.12 -11.67
C ARG A 29 -4.48 4.07 -11.90
N VAL A 30 -4.39 2.91 -11.22
CA VAL A 30 -5.28 1.75 -11.48
C VAL A 30 -6.21 1.41 -10.33
N GLY A 31 -6.05 2.06 -9.17
CA GLY A 31 -6.74 1.72 -7.94
C GLY A 31 -6.09 0.55 -7.19
N VAL A 32 -6.32 0.51 -5.88
CA VAL A 32 -5.59 -0.39 -4.97
C VAL A 32 -5.89 -1.87 -5.19
N LEU A 33 -7.15 -2.22 -5.52
CA LEU A 33 -7.56 -3.62 -5.76
C LEU A 33 -6.85 -4.19 -6.99
N GLU A 34 -6.88 -3.44 -8.09
CA GLU A 34 -6.24 -3.86 -9.33
C GLU A 34 -4.71 -3.87 -9.19
N ALA A 35 -4.12 -2.88 -8.54
CA ALA A 35 -2.70 -2.84 -8.27
C ALA A 35 -2.24 -4.07 -7.45
N ALA A 36 -2.96 -4.39 -6.37
CA ALA A 36 -2.68 -5.55 -5.54
C ALA A 36 -2.75 -6.87 -6.33
N GLU A 37 -3.74 -7.01 -7.21
CA GLU A 37 -3.87 -8.22 -8.03
C GLU A 37 -2.76 -8.33 -9.09
N ARG A 38 -2.41 -7.23 -9.74
CA ARG A 38 -1.32 -7.23 -10.73
C ARG A 38 0.03 -7.49 -10.07
N VAL A 39 0.29 -6.97 -8.87
CA VAL A 39 1.50 -7.27 -8.09
C VAL A 39 1.56 -8.76 -7.72
N ARG A 40 0.45 -9.35 -7.23
CA ARG A 40 0.37 -10.79 -6.93
C ARG A 40 0.72 -11.67 -8.12
N ARG A 41 0.28 -11.27 -9.33
CA ARG A 41 0.53 -12.02 -10.57
C ARG A 41 1.88 -11.71 -11.22
N GLY A 42 2.66 -10.77 -10.68
CA GLY A 42 3.88 -10.27 -11.35
C GLY A 42 3.61 -9.53 -12.66
N ALA A 43 2.42 -8.92 -12.80
CA ALA A 43 1.96 -8.20 -13.97
C ALA A 43 1.93 -6.67 -13.77
N ALA A 44 2.63 -6.17 -12.74
CA ALA A 44 2.80 -4.75 -12.49
C ALA A 44 3.87 -4.15 -13.43
N PRO A 45 3.86 -2.82 -13.66
CA PRO A 45 4.94 -2.15 -14.37
C PRO A 45 6.31 -2.47 -13.76
N ALA A 46 7.37 -2.47 -14.57
CA ALA A 46 8.72 -2.87 -14.14
C ALA A 46 9.19 -2.14 -12.88
N SER A 47 8.90 -0.84 -12.76
CA SER A 47 9.25 -0.03 -11.58
C SER A 47 8.54 -0.46 -10.29
N ALA A 48 7.27 -0.86 -10.38
CA ALA A 48 6.52 -1.40 -9.24
C ALA A 48 6.93 -2.86 -8.93
N THR A 49 7.25 -3.64 -9.96
CA THR A 49 7.74 -5.02 -9.81
C THR A 49 9.09 -5.04 -9.07
N ALA A 50 10.02 -4.14 -9.41
CA ALA A 50 11.34 -4.06 -8.78
C ALA A 50 11.29 -3.92 -7.25
N VAL A 51 10.28 -3.24 -6.71
CA VAL A 51 10.12 -3.02 -5.26
C VAL A 51 9.20 -4.04 -4.56
N THR A 52 8.59 -4.96 -5.31
CA THR A 52 7.60 -5.92 -4.77
C THR A 52 7.92 -7.39 -5.07
N GLU A 53 8.70 -7.69 -6.10
CA GLU A 53 8.91 -9.06 -6.61
C GLU A 53 9.45 -10.03 -5.55
N ALA A 54 10.37 -9.57 -4.70
CA ALA A 54 10.98 -10.39 -3.65
C ALA A 54 9.98 -10.84 -2.58
N ARG A 55 8.85 -10.13 -2.44
CA ARG A 55 7.86 -10.36 -1.38
C ARG A 55 6.45 -10.58 -1.90
N ARG A 56 6.22 -10.59 -3.22
CA ARG A 56 4.87 -10.67 -3.82
C ARG A 56 4.03 -11.86 -3.34
N ASP A 57 4.68 -12.96 -2.96
CA ASP A 57 4.04 -14.18 -2.46
C ASP A 57 3.71 -14.17 -0.96
N GLN A 58 4.12 -13.13 -0.22
CA GLN A 58 3.80 -13.01 1.20
C GLN A 58 2.29 -12.92 1.43
N ARG A 59 1.81 -13.73 2.39
CA ARG A 59 0.39 -13.82 2.78
C ARG A 59 0.10 -13.13 4.13
N ARG A 60 1.07 -12.40 4.70
CA ARG A 60 0.99 -11.87 6.08
C ARG A 60 -0.09 -10.80 6.28
N GLY A 61 -0.47 -10.06 5.25
CA GLY A 61 -1.48 -8.99 5.37
C GLY A 61 -2.79 -9.43 6.02
N THR A 62 -3.31 -10.64 5.72
CA THR A 62 -4.54 -11.14 6.36
C THR A 62 -4.35 -11.50 7.83
N SER A 63 -3.21 -12.10 8.20
CA SER A 63 -2.93 -12.46 9.60
C SER A 63 -2.70 -11.22 10.46
N ASP A 64 -2.01 -10.21 9.91
CA ASP A 64 -1.68 -8.98 10.63
C ASP A 64 -2.95 -8.16 10.91
N LEU A 65 -3.88 -8.09 9.93
CA LEU A 65 -5.17 -7.44 10.15
C LEU A 65 -6.02 -8.14 11.21
N ARG A 66 -6.08 -9.48 11.21
CA ARG A 66 -6.81 -10.25 12.24
C ARG A 66 -6.20 -10.06 13.63
N ALA A 67 -4.87 -10.02 13.72
CA ALA A 67 -4.18 -9.78 14.98
C ALA A 67 -4.45 -8.36 15.51
N ALA A 68 -4.46 -7.35 14.64
CA ALA A 68 -4.83 -6.00 15.01
C ALA A 68 -6.28 -5.93 15.51
N GLU A 69 -7.23 -6.53 14.80
CA GLU A 69 -8.64 -6.55 15.17
C GLU A 69 -8.87 -7.23 16.54
N ALA A 70 -8.18 -8.34 16.81
CA ALA A 70 -8.24 -9.03 18.11
C ALA A 70 -7.76 -8.16 19.29
N LEU A 71 -6.93 -7.15 19.03
CA LEU A 71 -6.45 -6.16 20.00
C LEU A 71 -7.31 -4.88 20.02
N GLY A 72 -8.41 -4.83 19.26
CA GLY A 72 -9.24 -3.63 19.10
C GLY A 72 -8.57 -2.54 18.25
N ALA A 73 -7.51 -2.88 17.52
CA ALA A 73 -6.83 -1.97 16.60
C ALA A 73 -7.35 -2.13 15.17
N ARG A 74 -7.20 -1.08 14.37
CA ARG A 74 -7.56 -1.06 12.95
C ARG A 74 -6.44 -0.41 12.16
N LEU A 75 -6.05 -1.03 11.05
CA LEU A 75 -5.18 -0.39 10.05
C LEU A 75 -5.96 0.80 9.46
N VAL A 76 -5.48 2.03 9.60
CA VAL A 76 -6.04 3.20 8.90
C VAL A 76 -5.43 3.23 7.50
N ILE A 77 -6.21 3.50 6.45
CA ILE A 77 -5.74 3.51 5.05
C ILE A 77 -6.08 4.84 4.38
N PRO A 78 -5.45 5.19 3.23
CA PRO A 78 -5.73 6.44 2.52
C PRO A 78 -7.19 6.73 2.19
N GLU A 79 -8.01 5.68 2.08
CA GLU A 79 -9.44 5.80 1.85
C GLU A 79 -10.26 6.18 3.11
N ASP A 80 -9.69 6.06 4.31
CA ASP A 80 -10.34 6.42 5.58
C ASP A 80 -10.28 7.93 5.86
N ASP A 81 -11.34 8.48 6.47
CA ASP A 81 -11.38 9.88 6.90
C ASP A 81 -10.33 10.22 7.97
N GLU A 82 -9.88 9.23 8.74
CA GLU A 82 -8.84 9.40 9.76
C GLU A 82 -7.41 9.41 9.17
N TRP A 83 -7.27 9.18 7.85
CA TRP A 83 -5.97 9.23 7.20
C TRP A 83 -5.36 10.64 7.31
N PRO A 84 -4.10 10.79 7.77
CA PRO A 84 -3.50 12.09 8.04
C PRO A 84 -3.00 12.77 6.76
N SER A 85 -3.90 12.94 5.78
CA SER A 85 -3.62 13.50 4.45
C SER A 85 -2.86 14.82 4.53
N ALA A 86 -3.27 15.72 5.44
CA ALA A 86 -2.62 17.03 5.63
C ALA A 86 -1.15 16.91 6.04
N ALA A 87 -0.80 15.95 6.90
CA ALA A 87 0.58 15.72 7.31
C ALA A 87 1.41 15.16 6.15
N PHE A 88 0.80 14.31 5.32
CA PHE A 88 1.46 13.67 4.20
C PHE A 88 1.63 14.54 2.95
N LEU A 89 0.97 15.70 2.87
CA LEU A 89 1.25 16.69 1.83
C LEU A 89 2.73 17.13 1.79
N ALA A 90 3.46 17.01 2.90
CA ALA A 90 4.89 17.32 2.95
C ALA A 90 5.73 16.47 1.96
N PHE A 91 5.29 15.26 1.62
CA PHE A 91 5.95 14.41 0.62
C PHE A 91 5.89 15.04 -0.77
N ASP A 92 4.76 15.64 -1.14
CA ASP A 92 4.61 16.32 -2.43
C ASP A 92 5.43 17.63 -2.47
N TYR A 93 5.48 18.36 -1.35
CA TYR A 93 6.16 19.66 -1.29
C TYR A 93 7.68 19.58 -1.16
N CYS A 94 8.24 18.47 -0.70
CA CYS A 94 9.69 18.36 -0.52
C CYS A 94 10.47 18.27 -1.85
N GLY A 95 9.80 17.98 -2.97
CA GLY A 95 10.42 17.86 -4.30
C GLY A 95 11.33 16.64 -4.46
N CYS A 96 11.30 15.70 -3.52
CA CYS A 96 12.11 14.48 -3.56
C CYS A 96 11.35 13.36 -4.27
N GLU A 97 11.72 13.05 -5.52
CA GLU A 97 11.05 12.01 -6.34
C GLU A 97 11.08 10.59 -5.74
N HIS A 98 12.00 10.32 -4.82
CA HIS A 98 12.17 9.02 -4.18
C HIS A 98 11.31 8.85 -2.91
N LEU A 99 10.63 9.90 -2.45
CA LEU A 99 9.75 9.85 -1.29
C LEU A 99 8.29 9.81 -1.73
N ALA A 100 7.46 9.12 -0.93
CA ALA A 100 6.03 9.05 -1.14
C ALA A 100 5.33 8.79 0.20
N PRO A 101 4.04 9.16 0.33
CA PRO A 101 3.25 8.80 1.50
C PRO A 101 3.14 7.28 1.67
N PRO A 102 2.88 6.80 2.90
CA PRO A 102 2.69 5.38 3.16
C PRO A 102 1.52 4.78 2.35
N LEU A 103 1.62 3.49 2.05
CA LEU A 103 0.57 2.76 1.32
C LEU A 103 -0.64 2.44 2.20
N ALA A 104 -0.45 2.38 3.52
CA ALA A 104 -1.40 2.11 4.59
C ALA A 104 -0.81 2.59 5.93
#